data_AF-A0A535NF23-F1
#
_entry.id   AF-A0A535NF23-F1
#
_cell.length_a   1.000
_cell.length_b   1.000
_cell.length_c   1.000
_cell.angle_alpha   90.00
_cell.angle_beta   90.00
_cell.angle_gamma   90.00
#
_symmetry.space_group_name_H-M   'P 1'
#
loop_
_entity.id
_entity.type
_entity.pdbx_description
1 polymer ?
#
loop_
_entity_poly.entity_id
_entity_poly.type
_entity_poly.pdbx_seq_one_letter_code
_entity_poly.pdbx_strand_id
1 'polypeptide(L)'
;MFPAQALNRQELNAGWRMAIATLGEGEDRGFSRTDFDDDPWAPVQVPRLHGATSGSEAIWYRVRFPRPRHRQRTLLRFEGAFLVANVWLNGRLLGSH
;
A
#
# COMPACT_ATOMS: atom_id res chain seq x y z
N MET A 1 -19.98 -26.47 -5.67
CA MET A 1 -20.23 -25.10 -5.14
C MET A 1 -19.47 -24.99 -3.83
N PHE A 2 -18.29 -24.37 -3.81
CA PHE A 2 -17.57 -24.14 -2.55
C PHE A 2 -18.32 -23.06 -1.77
N PRO A 3 -18.58 -23.25 -0.46
CA PRO A 3 -19.21 -22.20 0.33
C PRO A 3 -18.33 -20.95 0.26
N ALA A 4 -18.93 -19.80 -0.04
CA ALA A 4 -18.28 -18.52 0.16
C ALA A 4 -18.02 -18.40 1.67
N GLN A 5 -16.81 -18.74 2.09
CA GLN A 5 -16.39 -18.49 3.46
C GLN A 5 -16.53 -16.98 3.64
N ALA A 6 -17.44 -16.56 4.53
CA ALA A 6 -17.55 -15.18 4.92
C ALA A 6 -16.24 -14.82 5.66
N LEU A 7 -15.22 -14.46 4.88
CA LEU A 7 -13.98 -13.95 5.39
C LEU A 7 -14.36 -12.67 6.15
N ASN A 8 -13.98 -12.60 7.42
CA ASN A 8 -13.98 -11.33 8.12
C ASN A 8 -13.01 -10.41 7.36
N ARG A 9 -13.55 -9.51 6.54
CA ARG A 9 -12.79 -8.60 5.69
C ARG A 9 -12.85 -7.21 6.31
N GLN A 10 -11.67 -6.64 6.50
CA GLN A 10 -11.52 -5.23 6.79
C GLN A 10 -11.09 -4.53 5.50
N GLU A 11 -11.95 -3.69 4.97
CA GLU A 11 -11.63 -2.86 3.81
C GLU A 11 -10.59 -1.80 4.19
N LEU A 12 -9.60 -1.62 3.33
CA LEU A 12 -8.54 -0.61 3.48
C LEU A 12 -8.67 0.40 2.33
N ASN A 13 -9.83 1.02 2.16
CA ASN A 13 -10.09 1.97 1.06
C ASN A 13 -9.96 3.44 1.50
N ALA A 14 -9.78 3.69 2.80
CA ALA A 14 -9.70 5.03 3.39
C ALA A 14 -8.36 5.25 4.13
N GLY A 15 -7.98 6.53 4.28
CA GLY A 15 -6.81 6.94 5.06
C GLY A 15 -5.46 6.79 4.34
N TRP A 16 -5.47 6.57 3.03
CA TRP A 16 -4.24 6.51 2.24
C TRP A 16 -3.65 7.90 2.02
N ARG A 17 -2.32 7.94 2.04
CA ARG A 17 -1.50 9.06 1.58
C ARG A 17 -0.65 8.61 0.40
N MET A 18 -0.28 9.55 -0.46
CA MET A 18 0.58 9.32 -1.60
C MET A 18 1.70 10.33 -1.74
N ALA A 19 2.82 9.85 -2.26
CA ALA A 19 3.91 10.66 -2.75
C ALA A 19 4.34 10.18 -4.13
N ILE A 20 4.79 11.14 -4.95
CA ILE A 20 5.45 10.87 -6.23
C ILE A 20 6.95 10.93 -5.98
N ALA A 21 7.68 10.02 -6.61
CA ALA A 21 9.13 9.93 -6.54
C ALA A 21 9.68 9.47 -7.90
N THR A 22 10.98 9.66 -8.12
CA THR A 22 11.66 8.95 -9.22
C THR A 22 11.82 7.47 -8.86
N LEU A 23 12.15 6.65 -9.86
CA LEU A 23 12.46 5.24 -9.60
C LEU A 23 13.64 5.12 -8.62
N GLY A 24 13.46 4.39 -7.51
CA GLY A 24 14.47 4.15 -6.47
C GLY A 24 14.55 5.20 -5.36
N GLU A 25 14.06 6.42 -5.58
CA GLU A 25 14.18 7.51 -4.59
C GLU A 25 13.44 7.18 -3.29
N GLY A 26 12.26 6.55 -3.38
CA GLY A 26 11.48 6.21 -2.18
C GLY A 26 12.18 5.17 -1.31
N GLU A 27 12.87 4.20 -1.91
CA GLU A 27 13.72 3.26 -1.19
C GLU A 27 14.89 3.96 -0.50
N ASP A 28 15.61 4.82 -1.23
CA ASP A 28 16.76 5.58 -0.70
C ASP A 28 16.37 6.49 0.47
N ARG A 29 15.19 7.13 0.36
CA ARG A 29 14.62 7.98 1.41
C ARG A 29 13.97 7.18 2.55
N GLY A 30 13.87 5.86 2.41
CA GLY A 30 13.32 4.98 3.45
C GLY A 30 11.81 5.11 3.65
N PHE A 31 11.05 5.36 2.58
CA PHE A 31 9.58 5.55 2.64
C PHE A 31 8.83 4.36 3.26
N SER A 32 9.40 3.16 3.21
CA SER A 32 8.84 1.96 3.81
C SER A 32 9.07 1.85 5.32
N ARG A 33 10.00 2.63 5.90
CA ARG A 33 10.35 2.54 7.33
C ARG A 33 9.19 2.97 8.22
N THR A 34 9.08 2.33 9.38
CA THR A 34 7.97 2.56 10.33
C THR A 34 8.00 3.95 10.95
N ASP A 35 9.20 4.52 11.10
CA ASP A 35 9.49 5.83 11.68
C ASP A 35 9.52 6.97 10.65
N PHE A 36 9.36 6.68 9.36
CA PHE A 36 9.28 7.70 8.32
C PHE A 36 8.04 8.60 8.51
N ASP A 37 8.26 9.91 8.45
CA ASP A 37 7.24 10.94 8.50
C ASP A 37 6.57 11.12 7.12
N ASP A 38 5.35 10.63 7.00
CA ASP A 38 4.51 10.76 5.82
C ASP A 38 3.45 11.86 5.94
N ASP A 39 3.51 12.73 6.96
CA ASP A 39 2.60 13.87 7.05
C ASP A 39 2.67 14.84 5.86
N PRO A 40 3.84 15.04 5.21
CA PRO A 40 3.92 15.81 3.97
C PRO A 40 3.25 15.17 2.75
N TRP A 41 2.88 13.88 2.81
CA TRP A 41 2.27 13.17 1.67
C TRP A 41 0.81 13.58 1.49
N ALA A 42 0.40 13.72 0.23
CA ALA A 42 -0.95 14.13 -0.12
C ALA A 42 -1.97 13.03 0.23
N PRO A 43 -3.13 13.36 0.81
CA PRO A 43 -4.21 12.38 0.99
C PRO A 43 -4.74 11.90 -0.36
N VAL A 44 -5.10 10.62 -0.46
CA VAL A 44 -5.63 10.03 -1.69
C VAL A 44 -6.76 9.04 -1.41
N GLN A 45 -7.73 8.99 -2.32
CA GLN A 45 -8.79 7.98 -2.31
C GLN A 45 -8.36 6.77 -3.14
N VAL A 46 -8.59 5.56 -2.60
CA VAL A 46 -8.31 4.28 -3.23
C VAL A 46 -9.63 3.48 -3.28
N PRO A 47 -9.96 2.76 -4.36
CA PRO A 47 -9.17 2.57 -5.58
C PRO A 47 -9.19 3.79 -6.51
N ARG A 48 -8.09 4.01 -7.21
CA ARG A 48 -7.94 5.06 -8.23
C ARG A 48 -6.84 4.69 -9.23
N LEU A 49 -7.00 5.14 -10.47
CA LEU A 49 -5.94 5.14 -11.47
C LEU A 49 -5.17 6.47 -11.44
N HIS A 50 -3.84 6.41 -11.46
CA HIS A 50 -2.98 7.57 -11.64
C HIS A 50 -2.30 7.50 -13.01
N GLY A 51 -2.31 8.59 -13.76
CA GLY A 51 -1.65 8.66 -15.06
C GLY A 51 -0.14 8.74 -14.91
N ALA A 52 0.61 7.94 -15.68
CA ALA A 52 2.06 8.07 -15.72
C ALA A 52 2.46 9.37 -16.43
N THR A 53 3.34 10.16 -15.82
CA THR A 53 3.93 11.37 -16.41
C THR A 53 5.44 11.36 -16.20
N SER A 54 6.20 12.07 -17.04
CA SER A 54 7.65 12.22 -16.87
C SER A 54 7.96 12.90 -15.53
N GLY A 55 8.87 12.34 -14.75
CA GLY A 55 9.15 12.76 -13.37
C GLY A 55 8.17 12.20 -12.32
N SER A 56 7.19 11.39 -12.72
CA SER A 56 6.29 10.63 -11.84
C SER A 56 6.40 9.13 -12.09
N GLU A 57 7.63 8.62 -12.02
CA GLU A 57 7.97 7.26 -12.45
C GLU A 57 7.69 6.21 -11.37
N ALA A 58 7.65 6.64 -10.10
CA ALA A 58 7.23 5.83 -8.97
C ALA A 58 6.18 6.57 -8.14
N ILE A 59 5.12 5.86 -7.77
CA ILE A 59 4.08 6.37 -6.88
C ILE A 59 4.05 5.51 -5.64
N TRP A 60 4.22 6.15 -4.49
CA TRP A 60 4.17 5.51 -3.20
C TRP A 60 2.82 5.74 -2.57
N TYR A 61 2.26 4.68 -1.98
CA TYR A 61 1.03 4.71 -1.22
C TYR A 61 1.30 4.21 0.19
N ARG A 62 0.78 4.90 1.20
CA ARG A 62 0.94 4.53 2.60
C ARG A 62 -0.40 4.65 3.33
N VAL A 63 -0.71 3.64 4.14
CA VAL A 63 -1.87 3.64 5.05
C VAL A 63 -1.46 2.99 6.37
N ARG A 64 -1.94 3.55 7.48
CA ARG A 64 -1.84 2.93 8.80
C ARG A 64 -3.20 2.35 9.16
N PHE A 65 -3.22 1.11 9.65
CA PHE A 65 -4.44 0.44 10.04
C PHE A 65 -4.21 -0.36 11.33
N PRO A 66 -5.25 -0.55 12.16
CA PRO A 66 -5.11 -1.31 13.40
C PRO A 66 -4.79 -2.78 13.09
N ARG A 67 -3.98 -3.40 13.95
CA ARG A 67 -3.71 -4.84 13.88
C ARG A 67 -5.04 -5.63 14.00
N PRO A 68 -5.33 -6.57 13.08
CA PRO A 68 -6.48 -7.46 13.21
C PRO A 68 -6.44 -8.26 14.52
N ARG A 69 -7.58 -8.35 15.21
CA ARG A 69 -7.69 -8.92 16.57
C ARG A 69 -7.84 -10.45 16.63
N HIS A 70 -7.66 -11.17 15.53
CA HIS A 70 -7.79 -12.63 15.49
C HIS A 70 -6.45 -13.36 15.38
N ARG A 71 -6.43 -14.63 15.80
CA ARG A 71 -5.24 -15.50 15.79
C ARG A 71 -5.08 -16.33 14.51
N GLN A 72 -6.03 -16.25 13.60
CA GLN A 72 -6.02 -16.99 12.35
C GLN A 72 -5.08 -16.35 11.32
N ARG A 73 -4.66 -17.13 10.32
CA ARG A 73 -3.90 -16.63 9.17
C ARG A 73 -4.67 -15.47 8.52
N THR A 74 -3.99 -14.34 8.39
CA THR A 74 -4.54 -13.12 7.77
C THR A 74 -3.91 -12.93 6.39
N LEU A 75 -4.68 -12.49 5.42
CA LEU A 75 -4.21 -12.16 4.08
C LEU A 75 -4.38 -10.66 3.85
N LEU A 76 -3.34 -10.02 3.33
CA LEU A 76 -3.46 -8.72 2.68
C LEU A 76 -3.74 -8.98 1.20
N ARG A 77 -4.86 -8.46 0.70
CA ARG A 77 -5.30 -8.68 -0.68
C ARG A 77 -5.42 -7.35 -1.40
N PHE A 78 -4.77 -7.26 -2.56
CA PHE A 78 -4.99 -6.20 -3.54
C PHE A 78 -5.87 -6.77 -4.64
N GLU A 79 -6.95 -6.06 -5.01
CA GLU A 79 -7.78 -6.46 -6.15
C GLU A 79 -7.11 -6.11 -7.49
N GLY A 80 -6.21 -5.12 -7.49
CA GLY A 80 -5.32 -4.81 -8.59
C GLY A 80 -4.31 -3.74 -8.20
N ALA A 81 -3.10 -3.83 -8.78
CA ALA A 81 -2.06 -2.80 -8.71
C ALA A 81 -1.30 -2.83 -10.04
N PHE A 82 -1.15 -1.68 -10.70
CA PHE A 82 -0.57 -1.58 -12.04
C PHE A 82 0.57 -0.55 -12.07
N LEU A 83 1.71 -0.79 -12.73
CA LEU A 83 2.10 -2.00 -13.47
C LEU A 83 2.88 -2.99 -12.59
N VAL A 84 3.92 -2.50 -11.92
CA VAL A 84 4.76 -3.26 -10.97
C VAL A 84 4.53 -2.69 -9.58
N ALA A 85 4.32 -3.55 -8.59
CA ALA A 85 4.05 -3.10 -7.23
C ALA A 85 4.89 -3.88 -6.22
N ASN A 86 5.74 -3.16 -5.47
CA ASN A 86 6.40 -3.68 -4.28
C ASN A 86 5.56 -3.36 -3.04
N VAL A 87 5.41 -4.32 -2.14
CA VAL A 87 4.57 -4.16 -0.94
C VAL A 87 5.41 -4.37 0.32
N TRP A 88 5.37 -3.39 1.22
CA TRP A 88 5.98 -3.47 2.55
C TRP A 88 4.90 -3.47 3.64
N LEU A 89 5.17 -4.19 4.73
CA LEU A 89 4.37 -4.14 5.95
C LEU A 89 5.30 -4.00 7.15
N ASN A 90 5.10 -2.94 7.94
CA ASN A 90 5.92 -2.61 9.11
C ASN A 90 7.43 -2.61 8.79
N GLY A 91 7.83 -1.93 7.70
CA GLY A 91 9.24 -1.83 7.29
C GLY A 91 9.80 -3.04 6.54
N ARG A 92 9.08 -4.16 6.47
CA ARG A 92 9.56 -5.39 5.81
C ARG A 92 8.91 -5.59 4.45
N LEU A 93 9.72 -5.84 3.42
CA LEU A 93 9.24 -6.21 2.09
C LEU A 93 8.51 -7.57 2.17
N LEU A 94 7.27 -7.59 1.72
CA LEU A 94 6.45 -8.81 1.62
C LEU A 94 6.61 -9.48 0.25
N GLY A 95 6.85 -8.70 -0.80
CA GLY A 95 7.04 -9.19 -2.15
C GLY A 95 6.70 -8.15 -3.20
N SER A 96 6.66 -8.60 -4.46
CA SER A 96 6.32 -7.81 -5.64
C SER A 96 5.24 -8.53 -6.47
N HIS A 97 4.50 -7.76 -7.27
CA HIS A 97 3.61 -8.24 -8.33
C HIS A 97 4.00 -7.58 -9.66
#